data_AF-A0AAE1QB33-F1
#
_entry.id   AF-A0AAE1QB33-F1
#
_cell.length_a   1.000
_cell.length_b   1.000
_cell.length_c   1.000
_cell.angle_alpha   90.00
_cell.angle_beta   90.00
_cell.angle_gamma   90.00
#
_symmetry.space_group_name_H-M   'P 1'
#
loop_
_entity.id
_entity.type
_entity.pdbx_description
1 polymer ?
#
loop_
_entity_poly.entity_id
_entity_poly.type
_entity_poly.pdbx_seq_one_letter_code
_entity_poly.pdbx_strand_id
1 'polypeptide(L)'
;MLTLERLRSCHASKVDPKQNKACRTITGTLKPAPLPALYRLASIAPPFIKCDTLTKCERHKQLSDNRHKLYGYQEIRRRLKSHNSFVTTNGLGNHKPSEDRSELWKDTK
;
A
#
# COMPACT_ATOMS: atom_id res chain seq x y z
N MET A 1 -4.94 0.96 13.79
CA MET A 1 -5.69 2.00 13.04
C MET A 1 -4.83 3.21 12.60
N LEU A 2 -3.50 3.22 12.76
CA LEU A 2 -2.66 4.42 12.53
C LEU A 2 -1.78 4.41 11.26
N THR A 3 -1.79 3.34 10.45
CA THR A 3 -0.89 3.22 9.28
C THR A 3 -1.56 3.58 7.95
N LEU A 4 -2.84 3.26 7.77
CA LEU A 4 -3.59 3.64 6.56
C LEU A 4 -3.79 5.16 6.44
N GLU A 5 -4.02 5.86 7.56
CA GLU A 5 -4.12 7.33 7.57
C GLU A 5 -2.80 8.01 7.20
N ARG A 6 -1.66 7.46 7.63
CA ARG A 6 -0.34 8.03 7.31
C ARG A 6 -0.04 7.97 5.81
N LEU A 7 -0.49 6.90 5.14
CA LEU A 7 -0.36 6.68 3.70
C LEU A 7 -1.39 7.45 2.86
N ARG A 8 -2.54 7.81 3.46
CA ARG A 8 -3.55 8.72 2.89
C ARG A 8 -3.26 10.20 3.20
N SER A 9 -2.27 10.50 4.05
CA SER A 9 -2.00 11.88 4.46
C SER A 9 -1.41 12.73 3.33
N CYS A 10 -1.72 14.03 3.36
CA CYS A 10 -1.27 15.07 2.43
C CYS A 10 0.26 15.15 2.29
N HIS A 11 0.99 14.54 3.25
CA HIS A 11 2.43 14.38 3.25
C HIS A 11 2.95 13.29 2.29
N ALA A 12 2.10 12.73 1.41
CA ALA A 12 2.44 11.76 0.37
C ALA A 12 3.62 12.16 -0.54
N SER A 13 3.99 13.45 -0.59
CA SER A 13 5.25 13.91 -1.19
C SER A 13 6.49 13.27 -0.55
N LYS A 14 6.43 12.91 0.74
CA LYS A 14 7.47 12.16 1.47
C LYS A 14 7.35 10.64 1.31
N VAL A 15 6.20 10.12 0.85
CA VAL A 15 5.95 8.67 0.79
C VAL A 15 6.58 8.05 -0.46
N ASP A 16 6.53 8.72 -1.61
CA ASP A 16 7.23 8.25 -2.82
C ASP A 16 7.61 9.39 -3.80
N PRO A 17 8.71 10.13 -3.53
CA PRO A 17 9.15 11.22 -4.39
C PRO A 17 9.57 10.76 -5.79
N LYS A 18 10.00 9.49 -5.93
CA LYS A 18 10.40 8.92 -7.22
C LYS A 18 9.18 8.69 -8.11
N GLN A 19 8.12 8.08 -7.57
CA GLN A 19 6.89 7.89 -8.32
C GLN A 19 6.26 9.22 -8.72
N ASN A 20 6.24 10.20 -7.81
CA ASN A 20 5.75 11.55 -8.11
C ASN A 20 6.50 12.20 -9.28
N LYS A 21 7.83 12.12 -9.27
CA LYS A 21 8.67 12.65 -10.35
C LYS A 21 8.37 11.94 -11.67
N ALA A 22 8.30 10.62 -11.67
CA ALA A 22 7.98 9.83 -12.86
C ALA A 22 6.61 10.18 -13.44
N CYS A 23 5.57 10.26 -12.60
CA CYS A 23 4.22 10.62 -13.05
C CYS A 23 4.21 12.01 -13.69
N ARG A 24 4.93 12.99 -13.11
CA ARG A 24 5.05 14.35 -13.68
C ARG A 24 5.78 14.37 -15.02
N THR A 25 6.81 13.55 -15.18
CA THR A 25 7.51 13.39 -16.46
C THR A 25 6.57 12.79 -17.52
N ILE A 26 5.81 11.75 -17.18
CA ILE A 26 4.87 11.08 -18.09
C ILE A 26 3.75 12.02 -18.53
N THR A 27 3.16 12.78 -17.60
CA THR A 27 2.02 13.65 -17.89
C THR A 27 2.39 15.00 -18.49
N GLY A 28 3.69 15.32 -18.62
CA GLY A 28 4.15 16.63 -19.08
C GLY A 28 3.72 17.81 -18.21
N THR A 29 3.17 17.55 -17.01
CA THR A 29 2.55 18.57 -16.17
C THR A 29 3.60 19.43 -15.47
N LEU A 30 3.50 20.75 -15.66
CA LEU A 30 4.21 21.74 -14.87
C LEU A 30 3.86 21.58 -13.37
N LYS A 31 4.75 22.00 -12.48
CA LYS A 31 4.78 21.73 -11.02
C LYS A 31 3.45 21.83 -10.22
N PRO A 32 2.42 22.66 -10.52
CA PRO A 32 1.31 22.85 -9.58
C PRO A 32 0.24 21.74 -9.54
N ALA A 33 0.26 20.72 -10.43
CA ALA A 33 -0.81 19.72 -10.42
C ALA A 33 -0.92 18.96 -9.07
N PRO A 34 -2.13 18.83 -8.50
CA PRO A 34 -2.36 18.12 -7.24
C PRO A 34 -2.12 16.61 -7.41
N LEU A 35 -1.53 15.97 -6.38
CA LEU A 35 -1.10 14.57 -6.44
C LEU A 35 -2.19 13.56 -6.81
N PRO A 36 -3.45 13.65 -6.31
CA PRO A 36 -4.50 12.72 -6.70
C PRO A 36 -4.81 12.78 -8.20
N ALA A 37 -4.80 13.99 -8.78
CA ALA A 37 -5.02 14.18 -10.21
C ALA A 37 -3.82 13.69 -11.03
N LEU A 38 -2.60 13.90 -10.53
CA LEU A 38 -1.37 13.46 -11.21
C LEU A 38 -1.35 11.95 -11.46
N TYR A 39 -1.69 11.14 -10.44
CA TYR A 39 -1.72 9.68 -10.58
C TYR A 39 -2.81 9.21 -11.55
N ARG A 40 -3.98 9.85 -11.51
CA ARG A 40 -5.09 9.58 -12.44
C ARG A 40 -4.69 9.91 -13.88
N LEU A 41 -4.10 11.08 -14.13
CA LEU A 41 -3.63 11.50 -15.44
C LEU A 41 -2.53 10.59 -15.98
N ALA A 42 -1.60 10.16 -15.11
CA ALA A 42 -0.54 9.23 -15.49
C ALA A 42 -1.04 7.78 -15.68
N SER A 43 -2.31 7.48 -15.37
CA SER A 43 -2.85 6.12 -15.32
C SER A 43 -2.03 5.15 -14.44
N ILE A 44 -1.44 5.68 -13.35
CA ILE A 44 -0.60 4.92 -12.42
C ILE A 44 -1.29 4.87 -11.05
N ALA A 45 -1.32 3.69 -10.43
CA ALA A 45 -1.89 3.52 -9.09
C ALA A 45 -1.13 4.35 -8.02
N PRO A 46 -1.84 5.09 -7.15
CA PRO A 46 -1.29 5.84 -6.03
C PRO A 46 -0.44 4.97 -5.10
N PRO A 47 0.51 5.60 -4.38
CA PRO A 47 1.42 4.90 -3.49
C PRO A 47 0.71 4.04 -2.44
N PHE A 48 -0.41 4.50 -1.88
CA PHE A 48 -1.11 3.76 -0.82
C PHE A 48 -1.63 2.40 -1.32
N ILE A 49 -2.12 2.32 -2.57
CA ILE A 49 -2.58 1.08 -3.19
C ILE A 49 -1.39 0.15 -3.43
N LYS A 50 -0.26 0.70 -3.92
CA LYS A 50 0.96 -0.09 -4.09
C LYS A 50 1.45 -0.67 -2.76
N CYS A 51 1.51 0.14 -1.70
CA CYS A 51 1.92 -0.31 -0.38
C CYS A 51 1.00 -1.40 0.16
N ASP A 52 -0.32 -1.24 0.03
CA ASP A 52 -1.29 -2.26 0.47
C ASP A 52 -1.12 -3.57 -0.30
N THR A 53 -0.97 -3.49 -1.62
CA THR A 53 -0.79 -4.69 -2.47
C THR A 53 0.53 -5.41 -2.19
N LEU A 54 1.64 -4.69 -2.02
CA LEU A 54 2.93 -5.27 -1.63
C LEU A 54 2.83 -5.95 -0.27
N THR A 55 2.15 -5.30 0.66
CA THR A 55 1.91 -5.81 2.01
C THR A 55 1.10 -7.12 1.98
N LYS A 56 0.04 -7.17 1.18
CA LYS A 56 -0.79 -8.38 0.99
C LYS A 56 -0.03 -9.48 0.27
N CYS A 57 0.76 -9.16 -0.76
CA CYS A 57 1.64 -10.13 -1.43
C CYS A 57 2.63 -10.74 -0.44
N GLU A 58 3.28 -9.93 0.39
CA GLU A 58 4.23 -10.42 1.37
C GLU A 58 3.55 -11.29 2.44
N ARG A 59 2.36 -10.90 2.89
CA ARG A 59 1.57 -11.74 3.80
C ARG A 59 1.11 -13.04 3.14
N HIS A 60 0.74 -13.01 1.87
CA HIS A 60 0.38 -14.22 1.13
C HIS A 60 1.55 -15.20 1.10
N LYS A 61 2.76 -14.72 0.78
CA LYS A 61 3.99 -15.54 0.84
C LYS A 61 4.23 -16.12 2.23
N GLN A 62 4.01 -15.34 3.30
CA GLN A 62 4.11 -15.85 4.68
C GLN A 62 3.21 -17.04 4.97
N LEU A 63 2.03 -17.10 4.34
CA LEU A 63 1.06 -18.16 4.57
C LEU A 63 1.21 -19.32 3.60
N SER A 64 1.62 -19.06 2.36
CA SER A 64 1.69 -20.05 1.30
C SER A 64 3.04 -20.74 1.17
N ASP A 65 4.14 -20.05 1.48
CA ASP A 65 5.50 -20.52 1.21
C ASP A 65 6.24 -20.89 2.50
N ASN A 66 6.59 -22.17 2.63
CA ASN A 66 7.32 -22.71 3.78
C ASN A 66 8.77 -22.20 3.91
N ARG A 67 9.36 -21.68 2.83
CA ARG A 67 10.70 -21.08 2.82
C ARG A 67 10.70 -19.65 3.34
N HIS A 68 9.52 -19.06 3.50
CA HIS A 68 9.39 -17.71 3.99
C HIS A 68 9.89 -17.62 5.45
N LYS A 69 10.73 -16.64 5.78
CA LYS A 69 11.32 -16.48 7.13
C LYS A 69 10.29 -16.37 8.26
N LEU A 70 9.10 -15.94 7.92
CA LEU A 70 7.97 -15.75 8.84
C LEU A 70 6.84 -16.78 8.61
N TYR A 71 7.14 -17.89 7.91
CA TYR A 71 6.18 -18.97 7.71
C TYR A 71 5.77 -19.60 9.05
N GLY A 72 4.46 -19.76 9.26
CA GLY A 72 3.90 -20.28 10.52
C GLY A 72 4.07 -19.35 11.73
N TYR A 73 4.55 -18.11 11.54
CA TYR A 73 4.68 -17.15 12.64
C TYR A 73 3.28 -16.71 13.11
N GLN A 74 2.91 -17.17 14.31
CA GLN A 74 1.62 -16.85 14.92
C GLN A 74 1.71 -15.54 15.70
N GLU A 75 0.64 -14.75 15.69
CA GLU A 75 0.62 -13.44 16.33
C GLU A 75 0.94 -13.53 17.82
N ILE A 76 2.06 -12.93 18.25
CA ILE A 76 2.36 -12.77 19.67
C ILE A 76 1.32 -11.82 20.27
N ARG A 77 0.72 -12.22 21.39
CA ARG A 77 -0.15 -11.34 22.18
C ARG A 77 0.60 -10.05 22.49
N ARG A 78 0.10 -8.94 21.94
CA ARG A 78 0.74 -7.64 22.06
C ARG A 78 0.78 -7.21 23.52
N ARG A 79 1.97 -6.88 24.04
CA ARG A 79 2.11 -6.27 25.38
C ARG A 79 1.45 -4.89 25.45
N LEU A 80 1.59 -4.11 24.37
CA LEU A 80 1.05 -2.75 24.25
C LEU A 80 0.10 -2.65 23.05
N LYS A 81 -1.09 -2.08 23.28
CA LYS A 81 -2.12 -1.88 22.24
C LYS A 81 -1.64 -1.03 21.06
N SER A 82 -0.73 -0.08 21.31
CA SER A 82 -0.17 0.82 20.30
C SER A 82 0.82 0.14 19.33
N HIS A 83 1.39 -1.01 19.70
CA HIS A 83 2.40 -1.67 18.89
C HIS A 83 1.75 -2.43 17.74
N ASN A 84 1.81 -1.87 16.54
CA ASN A 84 1.25 -2.49 15.33
C ASN A 84 2.32 -3.34 14.64
N SER A 85 2.22 -4.66 14.76
CA SER A 85 3.02 -5.59 13.96
C SER A 85 2.43 -5.77 12.57
N PHE A 86 3.26 -6.19 11.62
CA PHE A 86 2.84 -6.54 10.26
C PHE A 86 1.67 -7.53 10.25
N VAL A 87 1.80 -8.61 11.04
CA VAL A 87 0.80 -9.69 11.08
C VAL A 87 -0.53 -9.24 11.68
N THR A 88 -0.54 -8.43 12.74
CA THR A 88 -1.82 -8.02 13.33
C THR A 88 -2.50 -6.87 12.57
N THR A 89 -1.81 -6.19 11.65
CA THR A 89 -2.37 -5.02 10.93
C THR A 89 -3.05 -5.41 9.62
N ASN A 90 -2.54 -6.43 8.93
CA ASN A 90 -2.89 -6.67 7.52
C ASN A 90 -3.90 -7.81 7.34
N GLY A 91 -4.93 -7.90 8.18
CA GLY A 91 -5.85 -9.05 8.31
C GLY A 91 -6.16 -9.76 6.99
N LEU A 92 -6.24 -11.08 7.05
CA LEU A 92 -6.50 -11.97 5.91
C LEU A 92 -7.79 -11.57 5.18
N GLY A 93 -7.65 -10.91 4.03
CA GLY A 93 -8.66 -10.98 2.99
C GLY A 93 -8.55 -12.34 2.30
N ASN A 94 -9.68 -12.97 1.98
CA ASN A 94 -9.70 -14.25 1.25
C ASN A 94 -9.33 -14.11 -0.24
N HIS A 95 -9.05 -12.88 -0.68
CA HIS A 95 -8.84 -12.52 -2.07
C HIS A 95 -7.36 -12.51 -2.45
N LYS A 96 -7.08 -12.71 -3.74
CA LYS A 96 -5.72 -12.55 -4.25
C LYS A 96 -5.33 -11.08 -4.18
N PRO A 97 -4.05 -10.74 -3.88
CA PRO A 97 -3.60 -9.33 -3.82
C PRO A 97 -3.88 -8.52 -5.10
N SER A 98 -3.98 -9.17 -6.27
CA SER A 98 -4.34 -8.56 -7.54
C SER A 98 -5.81 -8.14 -7.65
N GLU A 99 -6.70 -8.91 -7.04
CA GLU A 99 -8.15 -8.64 -7.02
C GLU A 99 -8.41 -7.43 -6.11
N ASP A 100 -7.86 -7.48 -4.89
CA ASP A 100 -7.89 -6.36 -3.93
C ASP A 100 -7.34 -5.06 -4.52
N ARG A 101 -6.24 -5.14 -5.28
CA ARG A 101 -5.69 -3.98 -5.98
C ARG A 101 -6.71 -3.34 -6.90
N SER A 102 -7.40 -4.18 -7.67
CA SER A 102 -8.31 -3.75 -8.71
C SER A 102 -9.58 -3.14 -8.11
N GLU A 103 -10.06 -3.71 -7.01
CA GLU A 103 -11.18 -3.20 -6.23
C GLU A 103 -10.85 -1.85 -5.59
N LEU A 104 -9.72 -1.75 -4.86
CA LEU A 104 -9.26 -0.48 -4.28
C LEU A 104 -9.07 0.61 -5.33
N TRP A 105 -8.67 0.23 -6.55
CA TRP A 105 -8.50 1.18 -7.65
C TRP A 105 -9.83 1.68 -8.20
N LYS A 106 -10.85 0.81 -8.27
CA LYS A 106 -12.22 1.18 -8.66
C LYS A 106 -12.82 2.14 -7.64
N ASP A 107 -12.63 1.91 -6.36
CA ASP A 107 -13.14 2.78 -5.29
C ASP A 107 -12.47 4.17 -5.29
N THR A 108 -11.28 4.29 -5.88
CA THR A 108 -10.61 5.59 -6.08
C THR A 108 -10.99 6.33 -7.36
N LYS A 109 -11.88 5.80 -8.22
CA LYS A 109 -12.44 6.57 -9.33
C LYS A 109 -13.39 7.62 -8.77
#